data_AF-A0A1E4R7X6-F1
#
_entry.id   AF-A0A1E4R7X6-F1
#
_cell.length_a   1.000
_cell.length_b   1.000
_cell.length_c   1.000
_cell.angle_alpha   90.00
_cell.angle_beta   90.00
_cell.angle_gamma   90.00
#
_symmetry.space_group_name_H-M   'P 1'
#
loop_
_entity.id
_entity.type
_entity.pdbx_description
1 polymer ?
#
loop_
_entity_poly.entity_id
_entity_poly.type
_entity_poly.pdbx_seq_one_letter_code
_entity_poly.pdbx_strand_id
1 'polypeptide(L)' 'MTYLASHSIVQKQMQDSKDNPRMTNDKKKLSASADPYSDLEKIANLRDKGILTEEEFLEEKKKILG' A
#
# COMPACT_ATOMS: atom_id res chain seq x y z
N MET A 1 4.42 -38.11 -56.78
CA MET A 1 3.49 -36.98 -56.55
C MET A 1 2.44 -37.38 -55.54
N THR A 2 2.56 -36.93 -54.30
CA THR A 2 1.45 -36.76 -53.34
C THR A 2 1.83 -35.59 -52.44
N TYR A 3 1.06 -34.52 -52.52
CA TYR A 3 1.07 -33.42 -51.56
C TYR A 3 -0.01 -33.72 -50.53
N LEU A 4 0.27 -33.53 -49.23
CA LEU A 4 -0.78 -33.16 -48.26
C LEU A 4 -0.18 -32.51 -47.00
N ALA A 5 -0.47 -31.20 -46.90
CA ALA A 5 -0.83 -30.40 -45.72
C ALA A 5 -0.05 -30.51 -44.39
N SER A 6 0.61 -29.39 -44.09
CA SER A 6 0.40 -28.58 -42.88
C SER A 6 0.48 -29.25 -41.52
N HIS A 7 1.66 -29.18 -40.90
CA HIS A 7 1.76 -29.18 -39.44
C HIS A 7 2.58 -27.97 -38.98
N SER A 8 1.85 -26.89 -38.71
CA SER A 8 2.07 -25.92 -37.62
C SER A 8 3.45 -25.25 -37.51
N ILE A 9 3.65 -24.15 -38.26
CA ILE A 9 4.61 -23.11 -37.89
C ILE A 9 3.93 -22.21 -36.85
N VAL A 10 4.06 -22.51 -35.56
CA VAL A 10 4.15 -21.47 -34.51
C VAL A 10 4.96 -22.05 -33.36
N GLN A 11 6.26 -21.76 -33.38
CA GLN A 11 7.12 -21.93 -32.22
C GLN A 11 6.62 -21.00 -31.11
N LYS A 12 6.09 -21.57 -30.02
CA LYS A 12 5.76 -20.87 -28.78
C LYS A 12 7.08 -20.50 -28.07
N GLN A 13 7.78 -19.48 -28.55
CA GLN A 13 8.96 -18.92 -27.90
C GLN A 13 8.58 -17.75 -26.97
N MET A 14 8.73 -18.01 -25.67
CA MET A 14 9.45 -17.18 -24.70
C MET A 14 9.39 -15.64 -24.83
N GLN A 15 8.27 -15.05 -24.45
CA GLN A 15 8.19 -13.78 -23.74
C GLN A 15 6.86 -13.89 -23.00
N ASP A 16 6.83 -14.21 -21.71
CA ASP A 16 6.84 -13.21 -20.65
C ASP A 16 7.48 -13.81 -19.39
N SER A 17 8.80 -13.72 -19.29
CA SER A 17 9.48 -13.78 -18.00
C SER A 17 9.82 -12.36 -17.59
N LYS A 18 8.89 -11.70 -16.90
CA LYS A 18 9.08 -10.53 -16.00
C LYS A 18 7.70 -10.02 -15.56
N ASP A 19 7.17 -10.56 -14.46
CA ASP A 19 6.74 -9.73 -13.32
C ASP A 19 6.25 -10.63 -12.18
N ASN A 20 7.16 -10.97 -11.27
CA ASN A 20 6.87 -11.28 -9.88
C ASN A 20 8.10 -10.80 -9.09
N PRO A 21 8.02 -10.14 -7.92
CA PRO A 21 6.86 -9.76 -7.11
C PRO A 21 6.86 -8.27 -6.75
N ARG A 22 5.79 -7.51 -7.05
CA ARG A 22 5.55 -6.27 -6.30
C ARG A 22 4.85 -6.61 -4.99
N MET A 23 5.67 -7.02 -4.03
CA MET A 23 5.36 -6.80 -2.62
C MET A 23 5.06 -5.32 -2.38
N THR A 24 4.26 -5.10 -1.34
CA THR A 24 4.01 -3.85 -0.65
C THR A 24 3.31 -2.78 -1.49
N ASN A 25 2.00 -2.72 -1.36
CA ASN A 25 1.51 -1.79 -0.35
C ASN A 25 0.12 -2.25 0.05
N ASP A 26 0.03 -2.78 1.26
CA ASP A 26 -1.05 -2.51 2.17
C ASP A 26 -1.40 -1.03 2.05
N LYS A 27 -2.28 -0.70 1.09
CA LYS A 27 -3.23 0.37 1.27
C LYS A 27 -4.12 -0.15 2.39
N LYS A 28 -3.59 -0.09 3.62
CA LYS A 28 -4.36 0.02 4.85
C LYS A 28 -5.25 1.19 4.53
N LYS A 29 -6.41 0.85 4.00
CA LYS A 29 -7.58 1.67 3.86
C LYS A 29 -7.86 2.03 5.30
N LEU A 30 -7.17 3.07 5.77
CA LEU A 30 -7.56 3.88 6.90
C LEU A 30 -8.89 4.45 6.45
N SER A 31 -9.93 3.63 6.57
CA SER A 31 -11.24 4.13 6.90
C SER A 31 -10.99 5.03 8.08
N ALA A 32 -10.84 6.32 7.79
CA ALA A 32 -10.98 7.41 8.73
C ALA A 32 -12.44 7.38 9.22
N SER A 33 -12.81 6.31 9.93
CA SER A 33 -13.82 6.41 10.95
C SER A 33 -13.27 7.45 11.90
N ALA A 34 -13.99 8.56 12.00
CA ALA A 34 -13.73 9.73 12.82
C ALA A 34 -13.75 9.35 14.31
N ASP A 35 -12.80 8.51 14.69
CA ASP A 35 -12.65 8.00 16.03
C ASP A 35 -11.56 8.84 16.71
N PRO A 36 -11.91 9.63 17.73
CA PRO A 36 -10.95 10.51 18.39
C PRO A 36 -9.71 9.73 18.86
N TYR A 37 -9.87 8.46 19.26
CA TYR A 37 -8.75 7.62 19.68
C TYR A 37 -7.78 7.28 18.53
N SER A 38 -8.26 7.17 17.29
CA SER A 38 -7.40 6.97 16.11
C SER A 38 -6.54 8.19 15.83
N ASP A 39 -7.10 9.39 16.01
CA ASP A 39 -6.34 10.62 15.84
C ASP A 39 -5.33 10.81 16.97
N LEU A 40 -5.68 10.44 18.21
CA LEU A 40 -4.74 10.36 19.34
C LEU A 40 -3.55 9.44 19.04
N GLU A 41 -3.78 8.26 18.46
CA GLU A 41 -2.72 7.32 18.09
C GLU A 41 -1.77 7.93 17.03
N LYS A 42 -2.31 8.66 16.05
CA LYS A 42 -1.50 9.33 15.03
C LYS A 42 -0.62 10.42 15.64
N ILE A 43 -1.19 11.31 16.45
CA ILE A 43 -0.40 12.40 17.06
C ILE A 43 0.63 11.87 18.06
N ALA A 44 0.34 10.76 18.76
CA ALA A 44 1.31 10.12 19.65
C ALA A 44 2.49 9.55 18.86
N ASN A 45 2.22 8.87 17.74
CA ASN A 45 3.27 8.41 16.83
C ASN A 45 4.11 9.55 16.25
N LEU A 46 3.52 10.72 15.99
CA LEU A 46 4.25 11.90 15.51
C LEU A 46 5.16 12.48 16.61
N ARG A 47 4.69 12.56 17.85
CA ARG A 47 5.51 12.93 19.03
C ARG A 47 6.68 11.97 19.22
N ASP A 48 6.43 10.66 19.19
CA ASP A 48 7.47 9.64 19.41
C ASP A 48 8.55 9.66 18.33
N LYS A 49 8.19 10.12 17.12
CA LYS A 49 9.13 10.36 16.02
C LYS A 49 9.89 11.69 16.13
N GLY A 50 9.59 12.51 17.14
CA GLY A 50 10.14 13.86 17.30
C GLY A 50 9.63 14.87 16.26
N ILE A 51 8.50 14.58 15.60
CA ILE A 51 7.88 15.46 14.61
C ILE A 51 7.03 16.53 15.31
N LEU A 52 6.41 16.17 16.43
CA LEU A 52 5.68 17.09 17.30
C LEU A 52 6.43 17.26 18.62
N THR A 53 6.38 18.47 19.14
CA THR A 53 6.78 18.75 20.52
C THR A 53 5.70 18.29 21.50
N GLU A 54 6.07 18.12 22.78
CA GLU A 54 5.11 17.73 23.82
C GLU A 54 3.96 18.74 23.94
N GLU A 55 4.26 20.02 23.74
CA GLU A 55 3.30 21.12 23.76
C GLU A 55 2.24 20.97 22.67
N GLU A 56 2.68 20.80 21.41
CA GLU A 56 1.77 20.62 20.27
C GLU A 56 0.94 19.34 20.39
N PHE A 57 1.54 18.26 20.89
CA PHE A 57 0.82 17.01 21.14
C PHE A 57 -0.32 17.20 22.14
N LEU A 58 -0.09 17.93 23.23
CA LEU A 58 -1.10 18.19 24.27
C LEU A 58 -2.25 19.05 23.75
N GLU A 59 -1.95 20.07 22.94
CA GLU A 59 -2.98 20.91 22.32
C GLU A 59 -3.88 20.10 21.39
N GLU A 60 -3.30 19.29 20.51
CA GLU A 60 -4.06 18.46 19.57
C GLU A 60 -4.82 17.34 20.29
N LYS A 61 -4.21 16.72 21.32
CA LYS A 61 -4.89 15.74 22.19
C LYS A 61 -6.12 16.35 22.87
N LYS A 62 -6.01 17.57 23.40
CA LYS A 62 -7.11 18.26 24.06
C LYS A 62 -8.24 18.57 23.09
N LYS A 63 -7.90 19.03 21.89
CA LYS A 63 -8.87 19.33 20.83
C LYS A 63 -9.64 18.08 20.36
N ILE A 64 -8.99 16.91 20.39
CA ILE A 64 -9.61 15.63 20.04
C ILE A 64 -10.52 15.10 21.15
N LEU A 65 -10.16 15.31 22.42
CA LEU A 65 -10.95 14.85 23.59
C LEU A 65 -12.12 15.78 23.95
N GLY A 66 -12.06 17.05 23.59
CA GLY A 66 -13.06 18.07 23.95
C GLY A 66 -12.77 18.74 25.29
#